data_AF-A0AAE0GTS9-F1
#
_entry.id   AF-A0AAE0GTS9-F1
#
_cell.length_a   1.000
_cell.length_b   1.000
_cell.length_c   1.000
_cell.angle_alpha   90.00
_cell.angle_beta   90.00
_cell.angle_gamma   90.00
#
_symmetry.space_group_name_H-M   'P 1'
#
loop_
_entity.id
_entity.type
_entity.pdbx_description
1 polymer ?
#
loop_
_entity_poly.entity_id
_entity_poly.type
_entity_poly.pdbx_seq_one_letter_code
_entity_poly.pdbx_strand_id
1 'polypeptide(L)'
;VPAGREEVPTRGRITASRAISPPAPAHKLGLPGQYYGCMYDRDGKGGFYPLEGAWGFHNYAERQVEGFLACVSRSTAAACARSLYGTHQQLVKGLYSLFLPDWLEEFPRQQLHVIRLESYSSDLRSHMQQVFEYLKLQKPENETGWEPYISEERQNKGGAITRGCGANEDGMLNQTRDMLRQFYHPYDTVLSKLLKVSPSMIKISQIAPG
;
A
#
# COMPACT_ATOMS: atom_id res chain seq x y z
N VAL A 1 13.56 -65.95 43.52
CA VAL A 1 13.98 -66.38 42.17
C VAL A 1 12.83 -66.06 41.21
N PRO A 2 13.11 -65.36 40.10
CA PRO A 2 12.25 -64.28 39.63
C PRO A 2 11.34 -64.67 38.46
N ALA A 3 10.26 -63.89 38.32
CA ALA A 3 9.55 -63.69 37.07
C ALA A 3 10.42 -62.88 36.10
N GLY A 4 10.55 -63.35 34.86
CA GLY A 4 11.00 -62.55 33.74
C GLY A 4 9.86 -62.38 32.75
N ARG A 5 9.59 -61.13 32.35
CA ARG A 5 9.56 -60.71 30.94
C ARG A 5 9.32 -59.20 30.82
N GLU A 6 10.35 -58.60 30.22
CA GLU A 6 10.40 -57.41 29.36
C GLU A 6 9.82 -56.08 29.87
N GLU A 7 10.75 -55.27 30.40
CA GLU A 7 10.61 -53.84 30.58
C GLU A 7 10.61 -53.10 29.23
N VAL A 8 9.65 -52.19 29.11
CA VAL A 8 9.53 -51.19 28.05
C VAL A 8 10.76 -50.26 28.05
N PRO A 9 11.39 -49.94 26.90
CA PRO A 9 12.52 -49.02 26.87
C PRO A 9 12.09 -47.63 27.36
N THR A 10 12.64 -47.24 28.52
CA THR A 10 12.51 -45.91 29.07
C THR A 10 13.13 -44.90 28.10
N ARG A 11 12.31 -43.92 27.69
CA ARG A 11 12.73 -42.79 26.86
C ARG A 11 13.91 -42.09 27.55
N GLY A 12 15.08 -42.14 26.90
CA GLY A 12 16.28 -41.47 27.37
C GLY A 12 16.02 -40.00 27.68
N ARG A 13 16.45 -39.58 28.88
CA ARG A 13 16.54 -38.19 29.30
C ARG A 13 17.63 -37.51 28.44
N ILE A 14 17.21 -36.85 27.36
CA ILE A 14 18.10 -35.96 26.61
C ILE A 14 18.34 -34.73 27.49
N THR A 15 19.48 -34.68 28.16
CA THR A 15 20.01 -33.45 28.77
C THR A 15 20.53 -32.55 27.65
N ALA A 16 19.65 -31.75 27.06
CA ALA A 16 20.05 -30.64 26.22
C ALA A 16 20.42 -29.45 27.12
N SER A 17 21.68 -29.39 27.57
CA SER A 17 22.29 -28.11 27.96
C SER A 17 22.46 -27.29 26.69
N ARG A 18 21.40 -26.61 26.26
CA ARG A 18 21.49 -25.55 25.28
C ARG A 18 21.37 -24.25 26.06
N ALA A 19 22.48 -23.53 26.17
CA ALA A 19 22.49 -22.16 26.64
C ALA A 19 21.40 -21.39 25.86
N ILE A 20 20.39 -20.92 26.59
CA ILE A 20 19.37 -20.05 26.04
C ILE A 20 20.11 -18.75 25.70
N SER A 21 20.36 -18.53 24.41
CA SER A 21 20.80 -17.22 23.94
C SER A 21 19.77 -16.19 24.42
N PRO A 22 20.21 -15.02 24.92
CA PRO A 22 19.27 -13.98 25.31
C PRO A 22 18.33 -13.68 24.15
N PRO A 23 17.06 -13.34 24.42
CA PRO A 23 16.10 -13.01 23.37
C PRO A 23 16.72 -11.92 22.50
N ALA A 24 16.67 -12.13 21.18
CA ALA A 24 17.05 -11.11 20.22
C ALA A 24 16.33 -9.80 20.61
N PRO A 25 17.02 -8.65 20.58
CA PRO A 25 16.38 -7.39 20.92
C PRO A 25 15.13 -7.27 20.07
N ALA A 26 14.01 -6.94 20.72
CA ALA A 26 12.73 -6.75 20.04
C ALA A 26 12.97 -5.87 18.82
N HIS A 27 12.83 -6.44 17.62
CA HIS A 27 12.68 -5.63 16.43
C HIS A 27 11.49 -4.74 16.74
N LYS A 28 11.74 -3.43 16.90
CA LYS A 28 10.68 -2.44 16.97
C LYS A 28 9.86 -2.64 15.70
N LEU A 29 8.73 -3.35 15.83
CA LEU A 29 7.65 -3.32 14.85
C LEU A 29 7.44 -1.85 14.53
N GLY A 30 7.71 -1.48 13.29
CA GLY A 30 7.66 -0.09 12.84
C GLY A 30 6.36 0.54 13.31
N LEU A 31 6.48 1.73 13.92
CA LEU A 31 5.35 2.46 14.43
C LEU A 31 4.27 2.61 13.32
N PRO A 32 2.96 2.54 13.63
CA PRO A 32 1.87 2.54 12.65
C PRO A 32 1.76 3.77 11.73
N GLY A 33 2.68 4.74 11.83
CA GLY A 33 2.72 5.96 11.02
C GLY A 33 3.91 6.06 10.05
N GLN A 34 4.80 5.06 9.99
CA GLN A 34 5.99 5.12 9.11
C GLN A 34 5.69 4.88 7.63
N TYR A 35 4.46 4.52 7.28
CA TYR A 35 4.14 4.13 5.92
C TYR A 35 3.93 5.32 4.96
N TYR A 36 3.66 6.52 5.49
CA TYR A 36 3.37 7.70 4.68
C TYR A 36 3.89 9.03 5.27
N GLY A 37 4.66 9.01 6.36
CA GLY A 37 5.30 10.20 6.88
C GLY A 37 6.38 10.70 5.91
N CYS A 38 6.38 11.99 5.58
CA CYS A 38 7.49 12.58 4.86
C CYS A 38 8.81 12.19 5.53
N MET A 39 9.72 11.65 4.72
CA MET A 39 11.10 11.33 5.08
C MET A 39 11.94 12.61 5.27
N TYR A 40 11.38 13.66 5.86
CA TYR A 40 12.01 14.97 5.99
C TYR A 40 11.80 15.48 7.40
N ASP A 41 12.89 15.71 8.13
CA ASP A 41 12.92 16.78 9.11
C ASP A 41 13.38 18.06 8.42
N ARG A 42 13.25 19.21 9.09
CA ARG A 42 13.67 20.52 8.57
C ARG A 42 15.20 20.60 8.33
N ASP A 43 15.94 19.59 8.78
CA ASP A 43 17.39 19.51 8.80
C ASP A 43 17.95 18.39 7.88
N GLY A 44 17.08 17.72 7.09
CA GLY A 44 17.41 16.63 6.16
C GLY A 44 17.86 15.28 6.78
N LYS A 45 17.62 15.00 8.07
CA LYS A 45 18.23 13.86 8.78
C LYS A 45 17.33 12.65 9.05
N GLY A 46 16.13 12.58 8.47
CA GLY A 46 15.15 11.54 8.80
C GLY A 46 14.58 10.75 7.62
N GLY A 47 15.35 9.83 7.01
CA GLY A 47 14.77 8.84 6.08
C GLY A 47 15.78 8.02 5.25
N PHE A 48 15.36 6.84 4.80
CA PHE A 48 16.15 5.88 3.99
C PHE A 48 16.46 6.39 2.57
N TYR A 49 15.84 7.49 2.12
CA TYR A 49 16.09 8.14 0.83
C TYR A 49 16.17 9.66 0.99
N PRO A 50 17.32 10.31 0.69
CA PRO A 50 17.44 11.76 0.77
C PRO A 50 16.86 12.40 -0.50
N LEU A 51 15.58 12.78 -0.47
CA LEU A 51 14.95 13.52 -1.58
C LEU A 51 14.79 14.99 -1.19
N GLU A 52 15.48 15.90 -1.87
CA GLU A 52 15.43 17.35 -1.60
C GLU A 52 14.26 18.02 -2.32
N GLY A 53 13.12 18.18 -1.64
CA GLY A 53 11.98 18.98 -2.14
C GLY A 53 11.37 18.47 -3.46
N ALA A 54 10.65 19.35 -4.18
CA ALA A 54 9.92 18.99 -5.40
C ALA A 54 10.84 18.48 -6.54
N TRP A 55 12.06 19.02 -6.65
CA TRP A 55 13.09 18.56 -7.60
C TRP A 55 13.70 17.22 -7.20
N GLY A 56 14.00 16.99 -5.92
CA GLY A 56 14.45 15.69 -5.44
C GLY A 56 13.42 14.60 -5.70
N PHE A 57 12.13 14.92 -5.49
CA PHE A 57 11.03 14.03 -5.87
C PHE A 57 10.95 13.80 -7.39
N HIS A 58 11.12 14.85 -8.20
CA HIS A 58 11.17 14.72 -9.67
C HIS A 58 12.25 13.73 -10.11
N ASN A 59 13.49 13.94 -9.67
CA ASN A 59 14.63 13.09 -10.01
C ASN A 59 14.43 11.64 -9.56
N TYR A 60 13.81 11.45 -8.39
CA TYR A 60 13.45 10.12 -7.91
C TYR A 60 12.40 9.46 -8.80
N ALA A 61 11.30 10.15 -9.08
CA ALA A 61 10.24 9.64 -9.94
C ALA A 61 10.75 9.33 -11.35
N GLU A 62 11.63 10.17 -11.90
CA GLU A 62 12.26 9.97 -13.21
C GLU A 62 13.10 8.71 -13.23
N ARG A 63 14.05 8.54 -12.29
CA ARG A 63 14.86 7.31 -12.18
C ARG A 63 14.03 6.06 -12.05
N GLN A 64 12.91 6.16 -11.33
CA GLN A 64 12.00 5.05 -11.12
C GLN A 64 11.30 4.65 -12.43
N VAL A 65 10.79 5.65 -13.17
CA VAL A 65 10.16 5.47 -14.48
C VAL A 65 11.17 4.90 -15.49
N GLU A 66 12.36 5.49 -15.58
CA GLU A 66 13.44 5.03 -16.44
C GLU A 66 13.85 3.59 -16.14
N GLY A 67 14.05 3.26 -14.85
CA GLY A 67 14.40 1.91 -14.43
C GLY A 67 13.33 0.89 -14.82
N PHE A 68 12.06 1.24 -14.67
CA PHE A 68 10.95 0.39 -15.11
C PHE A 68 10.92 0.24 -16.63
N LEU A 69 11.01 1.32 -17.40
CA LEU A 69 11.00 1.29 -18.87
C LEU A 69 12.22 0.52 -19.43
N ALA A 70 13.39 0.69 -18.83
CA ALA A 70 14.59 -0.07 -19.18
C ALA A 70 14.41 -1.57 -18.90
N CYS A 71 13.68 -1.95 -17.85
CA CYS A 71 13.31 -3.35 -17.66
C CYS A 71 12.35 -3.83 -18.76
N VAL A 72 11.30 -3.06 -19.07
CA VAL A 72 10.29 -3.41 -20.08
C VAL A 72 10.89 -3.51 -21.48
N SER A 73 11.97 -2.80 -21.78
CA SER A 73 12.70 -2.98 -23.05
C SER A 73 13.29 -4.39 -23.25
N ARG A 74 13.43 -5.17 -22.17
CA ARG A 74 14.06 -6.49 -22.14
C ARG A 74 13.14 -7.61 -21.63
N SER A 75 11.96 -7.26 -21.12
CA SER A 75 11.03 -8.19 -20.47
C SER A 75 9.60 -7.65 -20.50
N THR A 76 8.63 -8.38 -19.97
CA THR A 76 7.24 -7.91 -19.90
C THR A 76 7.04 -6.95 -18.74
N ALA A 77 6.09 -6.02 -18.86
CA ALA A 77 5.71 -5.11 -17.76
C ALA A 77 5.33 -5.86 -16.48
N ALA A 78 4.61 -6.98 -16.61
CA ALA A 78 4.23 -7.83 -15.49
C ALA A 78 5.45 -8.44 -14.76
N ALA A 79 6.45 -8.91 -15.50
CA ALA A 79 7.69 -9.43 -14.92
C ALA A 79 8.51 -8.31 -14.25
N CYS A 80 8.59 -7.15 -14.89
CA CYS A 80 9.29 -5.98 -14.35
C CYS A 80 8.67 -5.45 -13.07
N ALA A 81 7.33 -5.37 -13.00
CA ALA A 81 6.63 -4.98 -11.78
C ALA A 81 6.98 -5.90 -10.61
N ARG A 82 7.03 -7.22 -10.82
CA ARG A 82 7.40 -8.19 -9.76
C ARG A 82 8.88 -8.07 -9.36
N SER A 83 9.78 -8.01 -10.34
CA SER A 83 11.22 -7.93 -10.11
C SER A 83 11.62 -6.63 -9.40
N LEU A 84 11.01 -5.51 -9.79
CA LEU A 84 11.32 -4.19 -9.25
C LEU A 84 10.49 -3.85 -8.01
N TYR A 85 9.58 -4.72 -7.54
CA TYR A 85 8.73 -4.44 -6.38
C TYR A 85 9.53 -4.05 -5.13
N GLY A 86 10.76 -4.57 -4.96
CA GLY A 86 11.64 -4.25 -3.83
C GLY A 86 12.36 -2.91 -3.94
N THR A 87 12.75 -2.50 -5.15
CA THR A 87 13.63 -1.32 -5.40
C THR A 87 12.88 -0.12 -5.95
N HIS A 88 11.71 -0.36 -6.55
CA HIS A 88 10.86 0.64 -7.17
C HIS A 88 9.45 0.67 -6.57
N GLN A 89 9.39 0.42 -5.26
CA GLN A 89 8.14 0.09 -4.56
C GLN A 89 7.03 1.11 -4.83
N GLN A 90 7.33 2.40 -4.79
CA GLN A 90 6.30 3.44 -4.87
C GLN A 90 5.70 3.55 -6.27
N LEU A 91 6.52 3.43 -7.32
CA LEU A 91 6.04 3.43 -8.70
C LEU A 91 5.26 2.15 -9.01
N VAL A 92 5.84 1.00 -8.64
CA VAL A 92 5.27 -0.31 -8.99
C VAL A 92 3.94 -0.55 -8.27
N LYS A 93 3.79 -0.13 -7.01
CA LYS A 93 2.54 -0.30 -6.24
C LYS A 93 1.33 0.38 -6.90
N GLY A 94 1.54 1.42 -7.72
CA GLY A 94 0.49 2.08 -8.48
C GLY A 94 0.03 1.34 -9.73
N LEU A 95 0.78 0.31 -10.20
CA LEU A 95 0.49 -0.41 -11.44
C LEU A 95 -0.58 -1.50 -11.26
N TYR A 96 -1.76 -1.14 -10.75
CA TYR A 96 -2.79 -2.10 -10.35
C TYR A 96 -3.22 -3.06 -11.46
N SER A 97 -3.26 -2.62 -12.73
CA SER A 97 -3.62 -3.51 -13.84
C SER A 97 -2.64 -4.65 -14.09
N LEU A 98 -1.43 -4.60 -13.53
CA LEU A 98 -0.44 -5.69 -13.61
C LEU A 98 -0.60 -6.73 -12.49
N PHE A 99 -1.36 -6.41 -11.43
CA PHE A 99 -1.57 -7.28 -10.27
C PHE A 99 -3.01 -7.77 -10.17
N LEU A 100 -3.99 -6.95 -10.53
CA LEU A 100 -5.41 -7.28 -10.46
C LEU A 100 -5.78 -8.56 -11.24
N PRO A 101 -5.19 -8.88 -12.41
CA PRO A 101 -5.46 -10.15 -13.09
C PRO A 101 -5.18 -11.38 -12.23
N ASP A 102 -4.08 -11.41 -11.47
CA ASP A 102 -3.75 -12.52 -10.56
C ASP A 102 -4.83 -12.70 -9.49
N TRP A 103 -5.35 -11.59 -8.95
CA TRP A 103 -6.45 -11.64 -8.00
C TRP A 103 -7.75 -12.14 -8.64
N LEU A 104 -7.99 -11.81 -9.91
CA LEU A 104 -9.20 -12.24 -10.63
C LEU A 104 -9.14 -13.69 -11.10
N GLU A 105 -7.94 -14.28 -11.19
CA GLU A 105 -7.74 -15.71 -11.44
C GLU A 105 -8.18 -16.55 -10.24
N GLU A 106 -7.85 -16.09 -9.03
CA GLU A 106 -8.17 -16.78 -7.77
C GLU A 106 -9.54 -16.40 -7.19
N PHE A 107 -9.95 -15.14 -7.37
CA PHE A 107 -11.19 -14.60 -6.80
C PHE A 107 -12.11 -14.06 -7.89
N PRO A 108 -13.33 -14.63 -8.03
CA PRO A 108 -14.38 -14.05 -8.86
C PRO A 108 -14.55 -12.54 -8.62
N ARG A 109 -14.78 -11.77 -9.69
CA ARG A 109 -14.93 -10.30 -9.63
C ARG A 109 -15.94 -9.84 -8.58
N GLN A 110 -17.00 -10.62 -8.35
CA GLN A 110 -18.06 -10.34 -7.37
C GLN A 110 -17.59 -10.48 -5.91
N GLN A 111 -16.44 -11.12 -5.66
CA GLN A 111 -15.78 -11.22 -4.37
C GLN A 111 -14.68 -10.15 -4.17
N LEU A 112 -14.61 -9.15 -5.06
CA LEU A 112 -13.75 -8.00 -4.90
C LEU A 112 -14.59 -6.71 -4.90
N HIS A 113 -14.61 -5.99 -3.78
CA HIS A 113 -15.20 -4.66 -3.71
C HIS A 113 -14.10 -3.60 -3.82
N VAL A 114 -14.17 -2.77 -4.86
CA VAL A 114 -13.19 -1.72 -5.12
C VAL A 114 -13.79 -0.38 -4.75
N ILE A 115 -13.16 0.29 -3.78
CA ILE A 115 -13.57 1.62 -3.30
C ILE A 115 -12.67 2.66 -3.94
N ARG A 116 -13.27 3.70 -4.51
CA ARG A 116 -12.54 4.86 -5.00
C ARG A 116 -12.35 5.87 -3.85
N LEU A 117 -11.10 6.09 -3.44
CA LEU A 117 -10.81 6.91 -2.27
C LEU A 117 -11.20 8.38 -2.44
N GLU A 118 -11.11 8.94 -3.66
CA GLU A 118 -11.50 10.34 -3.90
C GLU A 118 -13.00 10.54 -3.62
N SER A 119 -13.85 9.62 -4.12
CA SER A 119 -15.29 9.66 -3.92
C SER A 119 -15.69 9.25 -2.50
N TYR A 120 -14.99 8.28 -1.92
CA TYR A 120 -15.16 7.87 -0.51
C TYR A 120 -14.95 9.03 0.45
N SER A 121 -13.94 9.88 0.18
CA SER A 121 -13.65 11.03 1.04
C SER A 121 -14.71 12.13 0.96
N SER A 122 -15.40 12.28 -0.17
CA SER A 122 -16.45 13.29 -0.35
C SER A 122 -17.84 12.81 0.06
N ASP A 123 -18.08 11.50 0.02
CA ASP A 123 -19.37 10.88 0.35
C ASP A 123 -19.16 9.56 1.09
N LEU A 124 -18.76 9.69 2.36
CA LEU A 124 -18.45 8.56 3.22
C LEU A 124 -19.69 7.68 3.46
N ARG A 125 -20.85 8.31 3.62
CA ARG A 125 -22.13 7.68 3.91
C ARG A 125 -22.51 6.67 2.84
N SER A 126 -22.55 7.07 1.56
CA SER A 126 -22.96 6.19 0.47
C SER A 126 -21.98 5.05 0.23
N HIS A 127 -20.67 5.29 0.42
CA HIS A 127 -19.68 4.22 0.27
C HIS A 127 -19.76 3.22 1.43
N MET A 128 -19.99 3.67 2.66
CA MET A 128 -20.21 2.75 3.79
C MET A 128 -21.47 1.90 3.59
N GLN A 129 -22.55 2.44 3.00
CA GLN A 129 -23.70 1.62 2.61
C GLN A 129 -23.34 0.51 1.64
N GLN A 130 -22.54 0.82 0.62
CA GLN A 130 -22.08 -0.16 -0.37
C GLN A 130 -21.21 -1.24 0.28
N VAL A 131 -20.34 -0.87 1.22
CA VAL A 131 -19.53 -1.81 2.00
C VAL A 131 -20.41 -2.75 2.82
N PHE A 132 -21.40 -2.21 3.54
CA PHE A 132 -22.33 -3.02 4.33
C PHE A 132 -23.11 -3.99 3.46
N GLU A 133 -23.62 -3.53 2.33
CA GLU A 133 -24.36 -4.37 1.37
C GLU A 133 -23.48 -5.47 0.79
N TYR A 134 -22.28 -5.12 0.38
CA TYR A 134 -21.30 -6.05 -0.18
C TYR A 134 -20.93 -7.15 0.84
N LEU A 135 -20.69 -6.77 2.09
CA LEU A 135 -20.37 -7.69 3.19
C LEU A 135 -21.62 -8.39 3.76
N LYS A 136 -22.82 -8.08 3.26
CA LYS A 136 -24.12 -8.59 3.75
C LYS A 136 -24.34 -8.32 5.23
N LEU A 137 -23.93 -7.15 5.69
CA LEU A 137 -24.14 -6.67 7.05
C LEU A 137 -25.50 -5.97 7.18
N GLN A 138 -26.08 -6.03 8.37
CA GLN A 138 -27.27 -5.25 8.69
C GLN A 138 -26.92 -3.75 8.66
N LYS A 139 -27.64 -2.99 7.83
CA LYS A 139 -27.49 -1.54 7.73
C LYS A 139 -28.14 -0.88 8.96
N PRO A 140 -27.54 0.18 9.54
CA PRO A 140 -28.22 0.97 10.56
C PRO A 140 -29.57 1.52 10.06
N GLU A 141 -30.59 1.42 10.90
CA GLU A 141 -32.00 1.66 10.55
C GLU A 141 -32.35 3.13 10.34
N ASN A 142 -31.57 4.03 10.95
CA ASN A 142 -31.78 5.47 10.90
C ASN A 142 -30.43 6.18 10.79
N GLU A 143 -30.46 7.49 10.50
CA GLU A 143 -29.23 8.28 10.37
C GLU A 143 -28.39 8.28 11.64
N THR A 144 -29.01 8.25 12.83
CA THR A 144 -28.33 8.17 14.15
C THR A 144 -27.51 6.88 14.36
N GLY A 145 -27.78 5.84 13.58
CA GLY A 145 -26.99 4.62 13.59
C GLY A 145 -25.73 4.69 12.73
N TRP A 146 -25.57 5.73 11.92
CA TRP A 146 -24.44 5.85 10.99
C TRP A 146 -23.26 6.65 11.55
N GLU A 147 -23.48 7.49 12.55
CA GLU A 147 -22.48 8.36 13.19
C GLU A 147 -21.22 7.59 13.55
N PRO A 148 -21.26 6.41 14.20
CA PRO A 148 -20.04 5.69 14.55
C PRO A 148 -19.12 5.35 13.36
N TYR A 149 -19.67 5.31 12.14
CA TYR A 149 -18.93 4.98 10.92
C TYR A 149 -18.51 6.20 10.11
N ILE A 150 -19.18 7.34 10.29
CA ILE A 150 -18.99 8.52 9.43
C ILE A 150 -18.50 9.76 10.17
N SER A 151 -18.58 9.78 11.50
CA SER A 151 -18.21 10.94 12.32
C SER A 151 -16.78 10.89 12.84
N GLU A 152 -16.05 9.79 12.62
CA GLU A 152 -14.67 9.69 13.09
C GLU A 152 -13.78 10.72 12.39
N GLU A 153 -12.97 11.39 13.21
CA GLU A 153 -11.95 12.28 12.68
C GLU A 153 -10.93 11.46 11.89
N ARG A 154 -10.62 11.90 10.67
CA ARG A 154 -9.61 11.25 9.82
C ARG A 154 -8.28 11.16 10.57
N GLN A 155 -7.86 9.95 10.91
CA GLN A 155 -6.61 9.69 11.62
C GLN A 155 -5.39 9.87 10.70
N ASN A 156 -5.55 9.57 9.40
CA ASN A 156 -4.55 9.86 8.36
C ASN A 156 -4.68 11.29 7.84
N LYS A 157 -4.92 12.27 8.72
CA LYS A 157 -4.62 13.65 8.38
C LYS A 157 -3.12 13.70 8.18
N GLY A 158 -2.68 14.04 6.97
CA GLY A 158 -1.29 14.41 6.80
C GLY A 158 -0.94 15.44 7.89
N GLY A 159 -0.09 15.07 8.85
CA GLY A 159 0.46 15.98 9.84
C GLY A 159 1.28 17.06 9.15
N ALA A 160 1.78 18.06 9.89
CA ALA A 160 2.63 19.10 9.30
C ALA A 160 3.83 18.53 8.51
N ILE A 161 4.32 17.35 8.93
CA ILE A 161 5.35 16.57 8.23
C ILE A 161 4.80 16.04 6.90
N THR A 162 3.61 15.44 6.85
CA THR A 162 2.96 14.94 5.62
C THR A 162 2.39 16.02 4.70
N ARG A 163 1.99 17.17 5.26
CA ARG A 163 1.77 18.40 4.49
C ARG A 163 3.11 18.92 3.96
N GLY A 164 4.19 18.68 4.70
CA GLY A 164 5.58 19.05 4.44
C GLY A 164 6.30 18.21 3.37
N CYS A 165 5.62 17.86 2.27
CA CYS A 165 6.26 17.74 0.95
C CYS A 165 6.13 19.07 0.18
N GLY A 166 6.23 20.22 0.87
CA GLY A 166 5.86 21.52 0.30
C GLY A 166 4.51 22.06 0.78
N ALA A 167 4.23 21.98 2.09
CA ALA A 167 3.16 22.77 2.72
C ALA A 167 3.35 24.28 2.53
N ASN A 168 4.56 24.67 2.13
CA ASN A 168 4.90 25.99 1.63
C ASN A 168 5.02 25.87 0.10
N GLU A 169 3.89 26.13 -0.56
CA GLU A 169 3.70 26.68 -1.91
C GLU A 169 4.31 26.07 -3.17
N ASP A 170 4.99 24.93 -3.17
CA ASP A 170 5.24 24.21 -4.42
C ASP A 170 5.10 22.69 -4.22
N GLY A 171 3.91 22.16 -4.51
CA GLY A 171 3.69 20.71 -4.60
C GLY A 171 4.54 20.03 -5.68
N MET A 172 4.20 18.80 -6.07
CA MET A 172 4.87 18.11 -7.19
C MET A 172 4.95 19.01 -8.44
N LEU A 173 6.15 19.15 -9.03
CA LEU A 173 6.37 19.93 -10.25
C LEU A 173 5.42 19.48 -11.36
N ASN A 174 4.97 20.41 -12.20
CA ASN A 174 4.10 20.12 -13.34
C ASN A 174 4.71 19.07 -14.28
N GLN A 175 6.01 19.19 -14.58
CA GLN A 175 6.72 18.20 -15.38
C GLN A 175 6.69 16.79 -14.77
N THR A 176 6.85 16.67 -13.45
CA THR A 176 6.75 15.37 -12.75
C THR A 176 5.35 14.80 -12.86
N ARG A 177 4.33 15.66 -12.67
CA ARG A 177 2.91 15.27 -12.78
C ARG A 177 2.58 14.77 -14.18
N ASP A 178 3.04 15.47 -15.21
CA ASP A 178 2.78 15.11 -16.59
C ASP A 178 3.55 13.85 -17.01
N MET A 179 4.79 13.69 -16.57
CA MET A 179 5.57 12.46 -16.76
C MET A 179 4.86 11.25 -16.12
N LEU A 180 4.47 11.36 -14.85
CA LEU A 180 3.77 10.26 -14.15
C LEU A 180 2.41 9.97 -14.80
N ARG A 181 1.65 11.00 -15.20
CA ARG A 181 0.39 10.81 -15.92
C ARG A 181 0.60 10.03 -17.22
N GLN A 182 1.61 10.40 -18.01
CA GLN A 182 1.93 9.71 -19.27
C GLN A 182 2.37 8.26 -19.01
N PHE A 183 3.20 8.04 -17.98
CA PHE A 183 3.67 6.72 -17.59
C PHE A 183 2.50 5.79 -17.20
N TYR A 184 1.59 6.25 -16.33
CA TYR A 184 0.49 5.42 -15.83
C TYR A 184 -0.67 5.27 -16.82
N HIS A 185 -0.86 6.22 -17.74
CA HIS A 185 -1.97 6.23 -18.70
C HIS A 185 -2.29 4.88 -19.38
N PRO A 186 -1.31 4.16 -19.98
CA PRO A 186 -1.60 2.85 -20.58
C PRO A 186 -2.12 1.82 -19.56
N TYR A 187 -1.60 1.85 -18.33
CA TYR A 187 -1.98 0.93 -17.26
C TYR A 187 -3.35 1.27 -16.67
N ASP A 188 -3.66 2.56 -16.50
CA ASP A 188 -4.98 3.05 -16.08
C ASP A 188 -6.05 2.72 -17.12
N THR A 189 -5.71 2.82 -18.41
CA THR A 189 -6.61 2.43 -19.49
C THR A 189 -6.97 0.95 -19.39
N VAL A 190 -6.01 0.06 -19.11
CA VAL A 190 -6.29 -1.37 -18.90
C VAL A 190 -7.09 -1.58 -17.61
N LEU A 191 -6.72 -0.90 -16.52
CA LEU A 191 -7.40 -1.00 -15.23
C LEU A 191 -8.88 -0.63 -15.35
N SER A 192 -9.19 0.43 -16.11
CA SER A 192 -10.57 0.88 -16.34
C SER A 192 -11.43 -0.19 -17.01
N LYS A 193 -10.85 -0.91 -17.98
CA LYS A 193 -11.51 -2.03 -18.66
C LYS A 193 -11.73 -3.21 -17.71
N LEU A 194 -10.73 -3.57 -16.91
CA LEU A 194 -10.82 -4.65 -15.92
C LEU A 194 -11.90 -4.37 -14.87
N LEU A 195 -11.98 -3.12 -14.41
CA LEU A 195 -12.95 -2.70 -13.41
C LEU A 195 -14.32 -2.35 -14.00
N LYS A 196 -14.44 -2.27 -15.34
CA LYS A 196 -15.63 -1.82 -16.08
C LYS A 196 -16.07 -0.41 -15.68
N VAL A 197 -15.10 0.48 -15.48
CA VAL A 197 -15.29 1.91 -15.17
C VAL A 197 -14.73 2.77 -16.31
N SER A 198 -15.21 4.00 -16.45
CA SER A 198 -14.65 4.95 -17.43
C SER A 198 -13.18 5.28 -17.11
N PRO A 199 -12.27 5.35 -18.12
CA PRO A 199 -10.89 5.80 -17.93
C PRO A 199 -10.76 7.19 -17.28
N SER A 200 -11.69 8.11 -17.57
CA SER A 200 -11.72 9.45 -16.96
C SER A 200 -12.01 9.46 -15.46
N MET A 201 -12.44 8.32 -14.90
CA MET A 201 -12.69 8.14 -13.47
C MET A 201 -11.47 7.57 -12.71
N ILE A 202 -10.45 7.07 -13.41
CA ILE A 202 -9.16 6.70 -12.83
C ILE A 202 -8.27 7.93 -12.95
N LYS A 203 -8.49 8.88 -12.05
CA LYS A 203 -7.58 10.01 -11.90
C LYS A 203 -6.54 9.58 -10.88
N ILE A 204 -5.27 9.54 -11.26
CA ILE A 204 -4.20 9.87 -10.31
C ILE A 204 -4.58 11.26 -9.82
N SER A 205 -5.09 11.29 -8.60
CA SER A 205 -5.84 12.42 -8.07
C SER A 205 -5.11 13.72 -8.38
N GLN A 206 -5.90 14.67 -8.87
CA GLN A 206 -5.55 16.07 -8.74
C GLN A 206 -5.29 16.28 -7.26
N ILE A 207 -4.02 16.38 -6.88
CA ILE A 207 -3.59 17.12 -5.70
C ILE A 207 -3.99 18.56 -6.00
N ALA A 208 -5.27 18.87 -5.82
CA ALA A 208 -5.78 20.22 -5.89
C ALA A 208 -5.34 20.91 -4.58
N PRO A 209 -4.79 22.13 -4.67
CA PRO A 209 -4.44 22.91 -3.50
C PRO A 209 -5.73 23.38 -2.84
N GLY A 210 -5.85 23.14 -1.54
CA GLY A 210 -6.84 23.73 -0.66
C GLY A 210 -6.13 24.11 0.63
#